data_AF-A0A9D6RZ74-F1
#
_entry.id   AF-A0A9D6RZ74-F1
#
_cell.length_a   1.000
_cell.length_b   1.000
_cell.length_c   1.000
_cell.angle_alpha   90.00
_cell.angle_beta   90.00
_cell.angle_gamma   90.00
#
_symmetry.space_group_name_H-M   'P 1'
#
loop_
_entity.id
_entity.type
_entity.pdbx_description
1 polymer ?
#
loop_
_entity_poly.entity_id
_entity_poly.type
_entity_poly.pdbx_seq_one_letter_code
_entity_poly.pdbx_strand_id
1 'polypeptide(L)'
;MKKILILVLVAVAGIFWISFKNVSFKSAETVQTKQSQTEDIEIIAEDLQVPWEVVFLPAGTGNSDSEILVTERPGTLILLKNQQEIPVEGVTHIGEGGLLGFALHPDFINNRLIYLYLT
;
A
#
# COMPACT_ATOMS: atom_id res chain seq x y z
N MET A 1 3.44 66.26 17.24
CA MET A 1 3.33 64.85 17.66
C MET A 1 2.20 64.10 16.94
N LYS A 2 0.94 64.57 16.97
CA LYS A 2 -0.20 63.88 16.29
C LYS A 2 -0.05 63.66 14.77
N LYS A 3 0.57 64.60 14.04
CA LYS A 3 0.80 64.47 12.59
C LYS A 3 1.80 63.36 12.21
N ILE A 4 2.80 63.11 13.06
CA ILE A 4 3.80 62.05 12.86
C ILE A 4 3.18 60.67 13.15
N LEU A 5 2.29 60.57 14.15
CA LEU A 5 1.56 59.35 14.47
C LEU A 5 0.63 58.89 13.32
N ILE A 6 -0.04 59.82 12.65
CA ILE A 6 -0.93 59.53 11.51
C ILE A 6 -0.14 59.02 10.31
N LEU A 7 1.02 59.62 10.00
CA LEU A 7 1.87 59.16 8.90
C LEU A 7 2.42 57.75 9.12
N VAL A 8 2.76 57.39 10.37
CA VAL A 8 3.22 56.04 10.71
C VAL A 8 2.09 55.02 10.57
N LEU A 9 0.86 55.35 11.00
CA LEU A 9 -0.30 54.46 10.83
C LEU A 9 -0.65 54.21 9.37
N VAL A 10 -0.59 55.24 8.52
CA VAL A 10 -0.82 55.10 7.07
C VAL A 10 0.29 54.24 6.42
N ALA A 11 1.54 54.41 6.85
CA ALA A 11 2.65 53.59 6.36
C ALA A 11 2.50 52.12 6.77
N VAL A 12 2.13 51.83 8.02
CA VAL A 12 1.91 50.45 8.51
C VAL A 12 0.71 49.81 7.81
N ALA A 13 -0.39 50.54 7.60
CA ALA A 13 -1.53 50.05 6.83
C ALA A 13 -1.17 49.77 5.36
N GLY A 14 -0.34 50.61 4.75
CA GLY A 14 0.18 50.40 3.40
C GLY A 14 1.05 49.15 3.29
N ILE A 15 1.95 48.92 4.25
CA ILE A 15 2.79 47.73 4.31
C ILE A 15 1.94 46.46 4.50
N PHE A 16 0.90 46.54 5.34
CA PHE A 16 -0.03 45.42 5.56
C PHE A 16 -0.85 45.09 4.29
N TRP A 17 -1.26 46.11 3.52
CA TRP A 17 -1.97 45.92 2.25
C TRP A 17 -1.09 45.27 1.17
N ILE A 18 0.21 45.58 1.17
CA ILE A 18 1.18 44.97 0.24
C ILE A 18 1.43 43.50 0.58
N SER A 19 1.56 43.16 1.87
CA SER A 19 1.74 41.76 2.29
C SER A 19 0.52 40.89 1.99
N PHE A 20 -0.69 41.43 1.99
CA PHE A 20 -1.91 40.66 1.72
C PHE A 20 -2.11 40.34 0.23
N LYS A 21 -1.63 41.18 -0.69
CA LYS A 21 -1.75 40.93 -2.15
C LYS A 21 -0.85 39.80 -2.66
N ASN A 22 0.18 39.42 -1.92
CA ASN A 22 1.20 38.47 -2.37
C ASN A 22 0.93 37.02 -1.95
N VAL A 23 -0.23 36.72 -1.37
CA VAL A 23 -0.66 35.34 -1.14
C VAL A 23 -1.12 34.76 -2.48
N SER A 24 -0.16 34.28 -3.27
CA SER A 24 -0.44 33.49 -4.46
C SER A 24 -0.92 32.11 -4.01
N PHE A 25 -2.24 31.93 -3.94
CA PHE A 25 -2.81 30.59 -3.89
C PHE A 25 -2.45 29.89 -5.20
N LYS A 26 -1.46 28.99 -5.15
CA LYS A 26 -1.20 28.06 -6.25
C LYS A 26 -2.49 27.27 -6.43
N SER A 27 -3.27 27.60 -7.46
CA SER A 27 -4.47 26.85 -7.82
C SER A 27 -4.08 25.39 -7.85
N ALA A 28 -4.84 24.55 -7.16
CA ALA A 28 -4.65 23.11 -7.24
C ALA A 28 -4.56 22.77 -8.72
N GLU A 29 -3.40 22.26 -9.13
CA GLU A 29 -3.24 21.73 -10.47
C GLU A 29 -4.27 20.62 -10.54
N THR A 30 -5.30 20.80 -11.39
CA THR A 30 -6.24 19.73 -11.68
C THR A 30 -5.38 18.59 -12.18
N VAL A 31 -5.12 17.60 -11.32
CA VAL A 31 -4.55 16.33 -11.73
C VAL A 31 -5.54 15.84 -12.77
N GLN A 32 -5.17 15.98 -14.05
CA GLN A 32 -5.92 15.33 -15.11
C GLN A 32 -5.82 13.86 -14.76
N THR A 33 -6.89 13.31 -14.20
CA THR A 33 -7.04 11.88 -14.05
C THR A 33 -6.80 11.34 -15.44
N LYS A 34 -5.63 10.72 -15.67
CA LYS A 34 -5.39 9.92 -16.86
C LYS A 34 -6.68 9.14 -17.05
N GLN A 35 -7.37 9.36 -18.17
CA GLN A 35 -8.51 8.53 -18.52
C GLN A 35 -8.03 7.10 -18.32
N SER A 36 -8.68 6.42 -17.37
CA SER A 36 -8.31 5.06 -16.99
C SER A 36 -8.30 4.27 -18.27
N GLN A 37 -7.10 4.01 -18.80
CA GLN A 37 -6.92 2.88 -19.69
C GLN A 37 -7.46 1.74 -18.84
N THR A 38 -8.53 1.10 -19.30
CA THR A 38 -9.00 -0.13 -18.69
C THR A 38 -7.82 -1.07 -18.80
N GLU A 39 -7.05 -1.19 -17.72
CA GLU A 39 -6.06 -2.25 -17.63
C GLU A 39 -6.84 -3.55 -17.80
N ASP A 40 -6.31 -4.45 -18.62
CA ASP A 40 -6.90 -5.77 -18.79
C ASP A 40 -6.79 -6.49 -17.45
N ILE A 41 -7.91 -6.56 -16.72
CA ILE A 41 -8.01 -7.25 -15.44
C ILE A 41 -8.32 -8.72 -15.74
N GLU A 42 -7.47 -9.61 -15.23
CA GLU A 42 -7.67 -11.05 -15.27
C GLU A 42 -7.91 -11.59 -13.85
N ILE A 43 -8.91 -12.44 -13.70
CA ILE A 43 -9.16 -13.17 -12.45
C ILE A 43 -8.24 -14.40 -12.44
N ILE A 44 -7.28 -14.41 -11.51
CA ILE A 44 -6.30 -15.51 -11.37
C ILE A 44 -6.63 -16.50 -10.25
N ALA A 45 -7.59 -16.17 -9.37
CA ALA A 45 -8.10 -17.03 -8.30
C ALA A 45 -9.47 -16.53 -7.82
N GLU A 46 -10.35 -17.47 -7.46
CA GLU A 46 -11.68 -17.24 -6.90
C GLU A 46 -11.87 -18.14 -5.67
N ASP A 47 -12.98 -17.95 -4.94
CA ASP A 47 -13.39 -18.80 -3.81
C ASP A 47 -12.41 -18.90 -2.62
N LEU A 48 -11.49 -17.92 -2.48
CA LEU A 48 -10.55 -17.85 -1.35
C LEU A 48 -11.24 -17.46 -0.03
N GLN A 49 -10.81 -18.07 1.07
CA GLN A 49 -11.28 -17.82 2.42
C GLN A 49 -10.48 -16.72 3.13
N VAL A 50 -10.96 -15.48 2.99
CA VAL A 50 -10.35 -14.31 3.67
C VAL A 50 -8.84 -14.22 3.37
N PRO A 51 -8.45 -14.03 2.08
CA PRO A 51 -7.05 -13.91 1.70
C PRO A 51 -6.42 -12.68 2.37
N TRP A 52 -5.19 -12.82 2.86
CA TRP A 52 -4.51 -11.78 3.62
C TRP A 52 -3.26 -11.25 2.92
N GLU A 53 -2.29 -12.11 2.60
CA GLU A 53 -1.08 -11.74 1.88
C GLU A 53 -0.90 -12.58 0.61
N VAL A 54 -0.36 -11.95 -0.44
CA VAL A 54 -0.02 -12.57 -1.73
C VAL A 54 1.48 -12.42 -1.96
N VAL A 55 2.17 -13.52 -2.25
CA VAL A 55 3.61 -13.53 -2.53
C VAL A 55 3.92 -14.26 -3.82
N PHE A 56 4.71 -13.61 -4.67
CA PHE A 56 5.24 -14.16 -5.91
C PHE A 56 6.59 -14.83 -5.63
N LEU A 57 6.69 -16.12 -5.95
CA LEU A 57 7.93 -16.86 -5.87
C LEU A 57 8.83 -16.53 -7.07
N PRO A 58 10.16 -16.42 -6.86
CA PRO A 58 11.10 -16.25 -7.97
C PRO A 58 10.98 -17.38 -9.00
N ALA A 59 11.13 -17.06 -10.29
CA ALA A 59 11.17 -18.09 -11.33
C ALA A 59 12.32 -19.09 -11.10
N GLY A 60 12.12 -20.36 -11.48
CA GLY A 60 13.13 -21.41 -11.34
C GLY A 60 13.05 -22.25 -10.06
N THR A 61 12.12 -21.97 -9.15
CA THR A 61 11.86 -22.80 -7.95
C THR A 61 11.03 -24.09 -8.22
N GLY A 62 11.06 -24.62 -9.43
CA GLY A 62 10.46 -25.93 -9.73
C GLY A 62 9.75 -26.00 -11.07
N ASN A 63 9.42 -24.85 -11.66
CA ASN A 63 8.80 -24.70 -12.97
C ASN A 63 9.31 -23.42 -13.65
N SER A 64 9.11 -23.31 -14.97
CA SER A 64 9.52 -22.13 -15.76
C SER A 64 8.74 -20.86 -15.41
N ASP A 65 7.59 -20.99 -14.75
CA ASP A 65 6.71 -19.89 -14.39
C ASP A 65 6.84 -19.54 -12.90
N SER A 66 6.73 -18.24 -12.57
CA SER A 66 6.63 -17.77 -11.19
C SER A 66 5.36 -18.29 -10.53
N GLU A 67 5.50 -18.87 -9.34
CA GLU A 67 4.38 -19.38 -8.55
C GLU A 67 3.84 -18.29 -7.62
N ILE A 68 2.55 -18.35 -7.30
CA ILE A 68 1.89 -17.40 -6.38
C ILE A 68 1.39 -18.18 -5.17
N LEU A 69 1.76 -17.70 -3.99
CA LEU A 69 1.27 -18.17 -2.71
C LEU A 69 0.35 -17.13 -2.08
N VAL A 70 -0.70 -17.58 -1.42
CA VAL A 70 -1.66 -16.73 -0.70
C VAL A 70 -1.84 -17.27 0.72
N THR A 71 -1.77 -16.40 1.73
CA THR A 71 -2.23 -16.75 3.08
C THR A 71 -3.73 -16.51 3.20
N GLU A 72 -4.45 -17.49 3.70
CA GLU A 72 -5.84 -17.37 4.11
C GLU A 72 -5.90 -17.26 5.63
N ARG A 73 -6.54 -16.19 6.12
CA ARG A 73 -6.55 -15.85 7.54
C ARG A 73 -7.00 -16.99 8.48
N PRO A 74 -7.93 -17.90 8.09
CA PRO A 74 -8.29 -19.07 8.89
C PRO A 74 -7.14 -20.06 9.19
N GLY A 75 -6.03 -20.00 8.44
CA GLY A 75 -4.84 -20.82 8.71
C GLY A 75 -4.37 -21.70 7.57
N THR A 76 -4.66 -21.31 6.32
CA THR A 76 -4.26 -22.10 5.14
C THR A 76 -3.33 -21.28 4.26
N LEU A 77 -2.24 -21.89 3.77
CA LEU A 77 -1.42 -21.34 2.70
C LEU A 77 -1.83 -22.00 1.38
N ILE A 78 -2.18 -21.21 0.37
CA ILE A 78 -2.65 -21.67 -0.94
C ILE A 78 -1.57 -21.45 -1.99
N LEU A 79 -1.18 -22.51 -2.70
CA LEU A 79 -0.41 -22.39 -3.95
C LEU A 79 -1.38 -22.31 -5.14
N LEU A 80 -1.51 -21.13 -5.74
CA LEU A 80 -2.55 -20.88 -6.74
C LEU A 80 -2.42 -21.75 -8.00
N LYS A 81 -1.19 -22.09 -8.40
CA LYS A 81 -0.91 -22.85 -9.63
C LYS A 81 -1.70 -24.16 -9.74
N ASN A 82 -1.85 -24.86 -8.63
CA ASN A 82 -2.54 -26.15 -8.55
C ASN A 82 -3.63 -26.16 -7.46
N GLN A 83 -3.97 -24.99 -6.90
CA GLN A 83 -4.90 -24.83 -5.77
C GLN A 83 -4.54 -25.75 -4.60
N GLN A 84 -3.25 -25.98 -4.36
CA GLN A 84 -2.82 -26.81 -3.26
C GLN A 84 -2.94 -26.05 -1.95
N GLU A 85 -3.71 -26.63 -1.02
CA GLU A 85 -3.89 -26.13 0.32
C GLU A 85 -2.86 -26.74 1.28
N ILE A 86 -2.21 -25.89 2.08
CA ILE A 86 -1.23 -26.29 3.08
C ILE A 86 -1.70 -25.73 4.42
N PRO A 87 -2.31 -26.56 5.29
CA PRO A 87 -2.73 -26.13 6.61
C PRO A 87 -1.54 -25.70 7.47
N VAL A 88 -1.68 -24.58 8.16
CA VAL A 88 -0.69 -24.06 9.10
C VAL A 88 -1.20 -24.26 10.52
N GLU A 89 -0.46 -25.03 11.31
CA GLU A 89 -0.81 -25.30 12.69
C GLU A 89 -0.61 -24.08 13.59
N GLY A 90 -1.37 -24.02 14.70
CA GLY A 90 -1.21 -22.99 15.73
C GLY A 90 -1.89 -21.65 15.43
N VAL A 91 -2.64 -21.55 14.33
CA VAL A 91 -3.35 -20.33 13.94
C VAL A 91 -4.60 -20.10 14.78
N THR A 92 -4.76 -18.90 15.33
CA THR A 92 -5.98 -18.46 16.02
C THR A 92 -6.68 -17.36 15.21
N HIS A 93 -7.72 -17.74 14.45
CA HIS A 93 -8.51 -16.80 13.65
C HIS A 93 -9.63 -16.14 14.49
N ILE A 94 -9.27 -15.14 15.29
CA ILE A 94 -10.22 -14.37 16.12
C ILE A 94 -9.94 -12.87 15.98
N GLY A 95 -10.96 -12.07 15.65
CA GLY A 95 -10.82 -10.63 15.44
C GLY A 95 -9.85 -10.32 14.29
N GLU A 96 -8.79 -9.58 14.59
CA GLU A 96 -7.69 -9.28 13.64
C GLU A 96 -6.60 -10.36 13.61
N GLY A 97 -6.73 -11.41 14.43
CA GLY A 97 -5.80 -12.54 14.46
C GLY A 97 -6.04 -13.56 13.35
N GLY A 98 -5.02 -14.34 13.04
CA GLY A 98 -5.05 -15.43 12.07
C GLY A 98 -3.67 -15.71 11.48
N LEU A 99 -3.65 -16.34 10.30
CA LEU A 99 -2.45 -16.41 9.46
C LEU A 99 -2.36 -15.12 8.64
N LEU A 100 -1.30 -14.34 8.87
CA LEU A 100 -1.19 -12.99 8.37
C LEU A 100 0.00 -12.89 7.41
N GLY A 101 1.17 -12.58 7.97
CA GLY A 101 2.34 -12.19 7.21
C GLY A 101 3.11 -13.36 6.61
N PHE A 102 3.84 -13.08 5.54
CA PHE A 102 4.67 -14.01 4.79
C PHE A 102 5.98 -13.29 4.42
N ALA A 103 7.12 -13.95 4.57
CA ALA A 103 8.38 -13.48 3.99
C ALA A 103 9.20 -14.63 3.41
N LEU A 104 9.81 -14.39 2.23
CA LEU A 104 10.82 -15.29 1.68
C LEU A 104 12.14 -15.06 2.40
N HIS A 105 12.88 -16.14 2.65
CA HIS A 105 14.29 -16.01 3.01
C HIS A 105 15.06 -15.29 1.89
N PRO A 106 16.06 -14.44 2.19
CA PRO A 106 16.85 -13.77 1.15
C PRO A 106 17.50 -14.72 0.13
N ASP A 107 17.86 -15.92 0.61
CA ASP A 107 18.42 -17.03 -0.17
C ASP A 107 17.38 -18.11 -0.57
N PHE A 108 16.10 -17.73 -0.70
CA PHE A 108 14.99 -18.66 -0.97
C PHE A 108 15.22 -19.57 -2.19
N ILE A 109 15.87 -19.06 -3.24
CA ILE A 109 16.18 -19.84 -4.45
C ILE A 109 16.97 -21.11 -4.10
N ASN A 110 17.88 -21.03 -3.13
CA ASN A 110 18.74 -22.14 -2.74
C ASN A 110 18.17 -22.96 -1.57
N ASN A 111 17.48 -22.32 -0.61
CA ASN A 111 17.09 -22.98 0.64
C ASN A 111 15.58 -23.22 0.82
N ARG A 112 14.73 -22.61 0.01
CA ARG A 112 13.26 -22.73 0.05
C ARG A 112 12.62 -22.41 1.40
N LEU A 113 13.27 -21.59 2.21
CA LEU A 113 12.76 -21.19 3.52
C LEU A 113 11.78 -20.01 3.40
N ILE A 114 10.63 -20.17 4.05
CA ILE A 114 9.63 -19.10 4.22
C ILE A 114 9.44 -18.82 5.71
N TYR A 115 8.99 -17.62 6.01
CA TYR A 115 8.60 -17.19 7.35
C TYR A 115 7.14 -16.78 7.31
N LEU A 116 6.37 -17.23 8.30
CA LEU A 116 4.98 -16.88 8.46
C LEU A 116 4.79 -16.12 9.77
N TYR A 117 3.89 -15.15 9.76
CA TYR A 117 3.42 -14.43 10.93
C TYR A 117 1.97 -14.85 11.21
N LEU A 118 1.75 -15.41 12.39
CA LEU A 118 0.43 -15.80 12.88
C LEU A 118 0.27 -15.38 14.35
N THR A 119 -0.98 -15.29 14.80
CA THR A 119 -1.39 -14.98 16.18
C THR A 119 -2.14 -16.13 16.82
#